data_AF-A0A7V8QHS7-F1
#
_entry.id   AF-A0A7V8QHS7-F1
#
_cell.length_a   1.000
_cell.length_b   1.000
_cell.length_c   1.000
_cell.angle_alpha   90.00
_cell.angle_beta   90.00
_cell.angle_gamma   90.00
#
_symmetry.space_group_name_H-M   'P 1'
#
loop_
_entity.id
_entity.type
_entity.pdbx_description
1 polymer ?
#
loop_
_entity_poly.entity_id
_entity_poly.type
_entity_poly.pdbx_seq_one_letter_code
_entity_poly.pdbx_strand_id
1 'polypeptide(L)'
;MSRSGPFWPAPLPRECEITVGQTMPVLNLSRLDPVDKRAHWQTIRRERPQLAELLTDPQFQDLAAAFDADVCVYLEDLPNGDD
;
A
#
# COMPACT_ATOMS: atom_id res chain seq x y z
N MET A 1 40.90 -28.43 14.24
CA MET A 1 39.69 -28.25 13.40
C MET A 1 38.71 -27.37 14.17
N SER A 2 38.69 -26.06 13.90
CA SER A 2 37.72 -25.14 14.51
C SER A 2 37.03 -24.38 13.39
N ARG A 3 35.75 -24.73 13.15
CA ARG A 3 34.90 -24.08 12.16
C ARG A 3 34.46 -22.72 12.71
N SER A 4 35.13 -21.65 12.30
CA SER A 4 34.63 -20.28 12.49
C SER A 4 33.63 -20.00 11.37
N GLY A 5 32.34 -20.21 11.64
CA GLY A 5 31.27 -19.80 10.72
C GLY A 5 31.09 -18.28 10.76
N PRO A 6 30.68 -17.64 9.65
CA PRO A 6 30.40 -16.21 9.67
C PRO A 6 29.23 -15.95 10.61
N PHE A 7 29.50 -15.20 11.69
CA PHE A 7 28.52 -14.75 12.66
C PHE A 7 27.58 -13.75 11.95
N TRP A 8 26.47 -14.28 11.47
CA TRP A 8 25.39 -13.53 10.84
C TRP A 8 24.28 -13.27 11.86
N PRO A 9 23.61 -12.11 11.81
CA PRO A 9 23.90 -10.94 10.99
C PRO A 9 24.90 -9.96 11.63
N ALA A 10 25.70 -9.31 10.78
CA ALA A 10 26.58 -8.22 11.18
C ALA A 10 25.77 -7.01 11.68
N PRO A 11 26.21 -6.29 12.73
CA PRO A 11 25.55 -5.07 13.18
C PRO A 11 25.62 -4.02 12.06
N LEU A 12 24.47 -3.47 11.69
CA LEU A 12 24.38 -2.41 10.69
C LEU A 12 25.20 -1.19 11.14
N PRO A 13 25.91 -0.51 10.23
CA PRO A 13 26.62 0.72 10.54
C PRO A 13 25.64 1.76 11.09
N ARG A 14 26.09 2.53 12.10
CA ARG A 14 25.27 3.52 12.84
C ARG A 14 24.70 4.64 11.96
N GLU A 15 25.13 4.70 10.71
CA GLU A 15 24.70 5.63 9.67
C GLU A 15 23.52 5.11 8.84
N CYS A 16 23.11 3.85 9.05
CA CYS A 16 21.79 3.37 8.64
C CYS A 16 20.75 3.96 9.59
N GLU A 17 20.46 5.25 9.43
CA GLU A 17 19.22 5.82 9.89
C GLU A 17 18.11 5.03 9.19
N ILE A 18 17.44 4.15 9.92
CA ILE A 18 16.15 3.61 9.50
C ILE A 18 15.24 4.83 9.55
N THR A 19 15.19 5.59 8.46
CA THR A 19 14.11 6.53 8.24
C THR A 19 12.88 5.63 8.17
N VAL A 20 12.17 5.52 9.30
CA VAL A 20 10.80 5.02 9.32
C VAL A 20 10.10 5.95 8.33
N GLY A 21 9.94 5.44 7.11
CA GLY A 21 9.56 6.22 5.95
C GLY A 21 8.38 7.08 6.31
N GLN A 22 8.46 8.35 5.93
CA GLN A 22 7.38 9.33 6.02
C GLN A 22 6.05 8.59 5.86
N THR A 23 5.25 8.57 6.91
CA THR A 23 3.98 7.84 6.92
C THR A 23 3.03 8.64 6.03
N MET A 24 3.19 8.49 4.71
CA MET A 24 2.23 9.01 3.76
C MET A 24 0.89 8.40 4.15
N PRO A 25 -0.16 9.20 4.33
CA PRO A 25 -1.42 8.67 4.77
C PRO A 25 -1.93 7.72 3.66
N VAL A 26 -2.11 6.45 3.97
CA VAL A 26 -2.55 5.42 3.03
C VAL A 26 -3.99 5.05 3.35
N LEU A 27 -4.88 5.11 2.36
CA LEU A 27 -6.24 4.63 2.46
C LEU A 27 -6.30 3.15 2.07
N ASN A 28 -6.64 2.29 3.02
CA ASN A 28 -6.84 0.88 2.75
C ASN A 28 -8.30 0.62 2.33
N LEU A 29 -8.52 0.36 1.04
CA LEU A 29 -9.83 0.11 0.44
C LEU A 29 -10.44 -1.26 0.84
N SER A 30 -9.61 -2.19 1.29
CA SER A 30 -10.06 -3.51 1.77
C SER A 30 -10.67 -3.42 3.17
N ARG A 31 -10.26 -2.45 3.99
CA ARG A 31 -10.70 -2.29 5.39
C ARG A 31 -11.77 -1.22 5.60
N LEU A 32 -12.17 -0.52 4.53
CA LEU A 32 -13.24 0.47 4.59
C LEU A 32 -14.62 -0.18 4.76
N ASP A 33 -15.45 0.47 5.57
CA ASP A 33 -16.89 0.20 5.61
C ASP A 33 -17.51 0.32 4.21
N PRO A 34 -18.55 -0.47 3.89
CA PRO A 34 -19.11 -0.53 2.54
C PRO A 34 -19.67 0.82 2.06
N VAL A 35 -20.12 1.68 2.99
CA VAL A 35 -20.63 3.02 2.69
C VAL A 35 -19.48 3.94 2.25
N ASP A 36 -18.42 4.03 3.04
CA ASP A 36 -17.24 4.85 2.75
C ASP A 36 -16.47 4.33 1.54
N LYS A 37 -16.38 3.00 1.39
CA LYS A 37 -15.79 2.35 0.21
C LYS A 37 -16.50 2.80 -1.08
N ARG A 38 -17.83 2.91 -1.06
CA ARG A 38 -18.59 3.37 -2.23
C ARG A 38 -18.36 4.85 -2.52
N ALA A 39 -18.22 5.69 -1.49
CA ALA A 39 -17.90 7.11 -1.64
C ALA A 39 -16.50 7.30 -2.25
N HIS A 40 -15.49 6.67 -1.67
CA HIS A 40 -14.12 6.70 -2.19
C HIS A 40 -14.03 6.11 -3.60
N TRP A 41 -14.77 5.05 -3.90
CA TRP A 41 -14.82 4.48 -5.25
C TRP A 41 -15.37 5.47 -6.28
N GLN A 42 -16.39 6.25 -5.95
CA GLN A 42 -16.91 7.28 -6.85
C GLN A 42 -15.88 8.39 -7.09
N THR A 43 -15.18 8.82 -6.04
CA THR A 43 -14.09 9.79 -6.15
C THR A 43 -12.96 9.27 -7.04
N ILE A 44 -12.49 8.03 -6.82
CA ILE A 44 -11.45 7.38 -7.64
C ILE A 44 -11.90 7.31 -9.10
N ARG A 45 -13.14 6.87 -9.38
CA ARG A 45 -13.66 6.82 -10.76
C ARG A 45 -13.71 8.17 -11.46
N ARG A 46 -14.06 9.23 -10.72
CA ARG A 46 -14.20 10.59 -11.29
C ARG A 46 -12.84 11.23 -11.55
N GLU A 47 -11.94 11.11 -10.59
CA GLU A 47 -10.71 11.90 -10.59
C GLU A 47 -9.50 11.11 -11.10
N ARG A 48 -9.57 9.77 -11.04
CA ARG A 48 -8.50 8.85 -11.45
C ARG A 48 -9.06 7.65 -12.20
N PRO A 49 -9.59 7.85 -13.41
CA PRO A 49 -10.19 6.77 -14.19
C PRO A 49 -9.21 5.64 -14.47
N GLN A 50 -7.92 5.93 -14.67
CA GLN A 50 -6.88 4.91 -14.90
C GLN A 50 -6.65 4.01 -13.68
N LEU A 51 -6.67 4.59 -12.47
CA LEU A 51 -6.58 3.82 -11.22
C LEU A 51 -7.85 2.99 -11.03
N ALA A 52 -9.03 3.55 -11.33
CA ALA A 52 -10.28 2.81 -11.29
C ALA A 52 -10.26 1.62 -12.26
N GLU A 53 -9.77 1.80 -13.49
CA GLU A 53 -9.64 0.74 -14.48
C GLU A 53 -8.73 -0.39 -13.97
N LEU A 54 -7.55 -0.06 -13.42
CA LEU A 54 -6.65 -1.03 -12.81
C LEU A 54 -7.31 -1.78 -11.65
N LEU A 55 -8.02 -1.06 -10.77
CA LEU A 55 -8.73 -1.66 -9.65
C LEU A 55 -9.91 -2.54 -10.10
N THR A 56 -10.47 -2.33 -11.30
CA THR A 56 -11.45 -3.25 -11.90
C THR A 56 -10.85 -4.34 -12.77
N ASP A 57 -9.54 -4.30 -13.03
CA ASP A 57 -8.89 -5.27 -13.91
C ASP A 57 -8.94 -6.67 -13.26
N PRO A 58 -9.42 -7.69 -14.00
CA PRO A 58 -9.60 -9.02 -13.44
C PRO A 58 -8.26 -9.67 -13.05
N GLN A 59 -7.15 -9.37 -13.73
CA GLN A 59 -5.84 -9.91 -13.36
C GLN A 59 -5.35 -9.28 -12.07
N PHE A 60 -5.55 -7.97 -11.90
CA PHE A 60 -5.23 -7.29 -10.65
C PHE A 60 -6.04 -7.85 -9.48
N GLN A 61 -7.34 -8.08 -9.68
CA GLN A 61 -8.21 -8.67 -8.66
C GLN A 61 -7.82 -10.11 -8.30
N ASP A 62 -7.46 -10.92 -9.31
CA ASP A 62 -6.98 -12.29 -9.10
C ASP A 62 -5.67 -12.32 -8.30
N LEU A 63 -4.73 -11.43 -8.64
CA LEU A 63 -3.49 -11.25 -7.87
C LEU A 63 -3.78 -10.80 -6.44
N ALA A 64 -4.63 -9.78 -6.24
CA ALA A 64 -4.97 -9.30 -4.91
C ALA A 64 -5.56 -10.42 -4.04
N ALA A 65 -6.43 -11.26 -4.61
CA ALA A 65 -6.99 -12.41 -3.92
C ALA A 65 -5.96 -13.53 -3.67
N ALA A 66 -5.11 -13.85 -4.67
CA ALA A 66 -4.11 -14.90 -4.56
C ALA A 66 -3.05 -14.61 -3.49
N PHE A 67 -2.73 -13.33 -3.29
CA PHE A 67 -1.77 -12.87 -2.29
C PHE A 67 -2.42 -12.47 -0.95
N ASP A 68 -3.74 -12.59 -0.80
CA ASP A 68 -4.50 -12.06 0.35
C ASP A 68 -4.11 -10.60 0.67
N ALA A 69 -3.92 -9.80 -0.39
CA ALA A 69 -3.31 -8.49 -0.30
C ALA A 69 -4.35 -7.40 0.02
N ASP A 70 -4.01 -6.57 1.01
CA ASP A 70 -4.73 -5.32 1.26
C ASP A 70 -4.48 -4.32 0.11
N VAL A 71 -5.57 -3.79 -0.46
CA VAL A 71 -5.48 -2.77 -1.51
C VAL A 71 -5.42 -1.39 -0.87
N CYS A 72 -4.25 -0.78 -0.99
CA CYS A 72 -3.90 0.49 -0.38
C CYS A 72 -3.66 1.55 -1.45
N VAL A 73 -4.34 2.69 -1.35
CA VAL A 73 -4.12 3.86 -2.22
C VAL A 73 -3.58 5.02 -1.39
N TYR A 74 -2.58 5.73 -1.89
CA TYR A 74 -2.03 6.87 -1.16
C TYR A 74 -3.07 8.00 -1.09
N LEU A 75 -3.17 8.71 0.04
CA LEU A 75 -4.12 9.82 0.18
C LEU A 75 -3.64 11.09 -0.53
N GLU A 76 -2.35 11.23 -0.85
CA GLU A 76 -1.90 12.20 -1.88
C GLU A 76 -2.48 11.86 -3.27
N ASP A 77 -2.87 10.60 -3.44
CA ASP A 77 -3.59 10.10 -4.61
C ASP A 77 -5.10 10.40 -4.54
N LEU A 78 -5.63 10.92 -3.44
CA LEU A 78 -7.04 11.30 -3.33
C LEU A 78 -7.11 12.80 -3.08
N PRO A 79 -7.87 13.56 -3.87
CA PRO A 79 -8.09 14.95 -3.54
C PRO A 79 -8.72 14.99 -2.15
N ASN A 80 -8.12 15.77 -1.25
CA ASN A 80 -8.72 16.10 0.04
C ASN A 80 -10.13 16.60 -0.29
N GLY A 81 -11.14 15.82 0.09
CA GLY A 81 -12.52 16.28 0.12
C GLY A 81 -12.64 17.27 1.26
N ASP A 82 -12.16 18.49 1.02
CA ASP A 82 -12.51 19.68 1.79
C ASP A 82 -13.82 20.19 1.14
N ASP A 83 -14.94 19.88 1.79
CA ASP A 83 -16.23 20.58 1.61
C ASP A 83 -16.22 21.84 2.47
#